data_AF-R4S0F2-F1
#
_entry.id   AF-R4S0F2-F1
#
_cell.length_a   1.000
_cell.length_b   1.000
_cell.length_c   1.000
_cell.angle_alpha   90.00
_cell.angle_beta   90.00
_cell.angle_gamma   90.00
#
_symmetry.space_group_name_H-M   'P 1'
#
loop_
_entity.id
_entity.type
_entity.pdbx_description
1 polymer ?
#
loop_
_entity_poly.entity_id
_entity_poly.type
_entity_poly.pdbx_seq_one_letter_code
_entity_poly.pdbx_strand_id
1 'polypeptide(L)'
;RRIATKVNALIVFIDDIYDVYGTLDELELFTDAVERWEVSAMEQLPQYLKICFLALHNFVNETAFDTLKKHEVDSIPYLHKTWVELCKSFLLEAKWYHSGYIPTLKEYIDNAWISISATVILVHAYFSITNSITKDTLKCLQEYDNIIRWSAIIFRLANDLETSSYELKRGDIHKSIQCYM
;
A
#
# COMPACT_ATOMS: atom_id res chain seq x y z
N ARG A 1 -11.57 -14.51 3.16
CA ARG A 1 -11.89 -13.56 4.26
C ARG A 1 -10.75 -13.41 5.27
N ARG A 2 -10.19 -14.49 5.84
CA ARG A 2 -9.04 -14.40 6.79
C ARG A 2 -7.84 -13.60 6.24
N ILE A 3 -7.45 -13.87 4.99
CA ILE A 3 -6.35 -13.14 4.31
C ILE A 3 -6.71 -11.65 4.20
N ALA A 4 -7.88 -11.31 3.66
CA ALA A 4 -8.33 -9.91 3.59
C ALA A 4 -8.31 -9.19 4.95
N THR A 5 -8.67 -9.86 6.05
CA THR A 5 -8.57 -9.26 7.39
C THR A 5 -7.11 -8.96 7.78
N LYS A 6 -6.18 -9.90 7.55
CA LYS A 6 -4.75 -9.68 7.81
C LYS A 6 -4.19 -8.53 6.95
N VAL A 7 -4.56 -8.48 5.66
CA VAL A 7 -4.15 -7.43 4.72
C VAL A 7 -4.60 -6.06 5.19
N ASN A 8 -5.89 -5.89 5.50
CA ASN A 8 -6.42 -4.61 5.97
C ASN A 8 -5.79 -4.18 7.30
N ALA A 9 -5.55 -5.12 8.23
CA ALA A 9 -4.90 -4.80 9.49
C ALA A 9 -3.45 -4.30 9.29
N LEU A 10 -2.70 -4.92 8.37
CA LEU A 10 -1.35 -4.47 8.03
C LEU A 10 -1.37 -3.12 7.31
N ILE A 11 -2.31 -2.90 6.39
CA ILE A 11 -2.48 -1.62 5.69
C ILE A 11 -2.70 -0.50 6.71
N VAL A 12 -3.70 -0.64 7.59
CA VAL A 12 -4.05 0.40 8.59
C VAL A 12 -2.86 0.68 9.50
N PHE A 13 -2.18 -0.37 9.97
CA PHE A 13 -1.02 -0.19 10.84
C PHE A 13 0.15 0.51 10.15
N ILE A 14 0.38 0.21 8.87
CA ILE A 14 1.41 0.89 8.08
C ILE A 14 0.99 2.33 7.76
N ASP A 15 -0.28 2.58 7.42
CA ASP A 15 -0.83 3.92 7.21
C ASP A 15 -0.58 4.82 8.43
N ASP A 16 -0.96 4.36 9.63
CA ASP A 16 -0.71 5.06 10.91
C ASP A 16 0.79 5.34 11.17
N ILE A 17 1.68 4.44 10.70
CA ILE A 17 3.13 4.66 10.79
C ILE A 17 3.54 5.84 9.91
N TYR A 18 3.01 5.97 8.70
CA TYR A 18 3.41 7.00 7.75
C TYR A 18 2.76 8.36 7.98
N ASP A 19 1.51 8.40 8.45
CA ASP A 19 0.75 9.66 8.61
C ASP A 19 0.81 10.25 10.03
N VAL A 20 1.08 9.43 11.06
CA VAL A 20 1.07 9.88 12.46
C VAL A 20 2.38 9.61 13.21
N TYR A 21 2.94 8.39 13.13
CA TYR A 21 3.93 7.95 14.12
C TYR A 21 5.40 8.12 13.71
N GLY A 22 5.74 7.74 12.48
CA GLY A 22 7.12 7.66 12.00
C GLY A 22 7.72 9.01 11.65
N THR A 23 9.02 9.18 11.88
CA THR A 23 9.78 10.31 11.35
C THR A 23 10.14 10.08 9.89
N LEU A 24 10.33 11.16 9.11
CA LEU A 24 10.64 11.03 7.68
C LEU A 24 11.85 10.12 7.40
N ASP A 25 12.91 10.23 8.20
CA ASP A 25 14.10 9.36 8.08
C ASP A 25 13.77 7.88 8.32
N GLU A 26 12.93 7.58 9.32
CA GLU A 26 12.46 6.22 9.60
C GLU A 26 11.57 5.68 8.47
N LEU A 27 10.72 6.52 7.89
CA LEU A 27 9.84 6.16 6.76
C LEU A 27 10.64 5.87 5.50
N GLU A 28 11.72 6.62 5.23
CA GLU A 28 12.63 6.35 4.12
C GLU A 28 13.31 4.99 4.30
N LEU A 29 13.85 4.71 5.49
CA LEU A 29 14.47 3.40 5.79
C LEU A 29 13.46 2.25 5.70
N PHE A 30 12.23 2.44 6.18
CA PHE A 30 11.19 1.40 6.10
C PHE A 30 10.79 1.12 4.66
N THR A 31 10.57 2.17 3.85
CA THR A 31 10.24 2.05 2.43
C THR A 31 11.33 1.28 1.68
N ASP A 32 12.59 1.61 1.95
CA ASP A 32 13.77 0.99 1.37
C ASP A 32 13.92 -0.48 1.80
N ALA A 33 13.63 -0.80 3.07
CA ALA A 33 13.60 -2.19 3.54
C ALA A 33 12.50 -3.02 2.84
N VAL A 34 11.30 -2.46 2.67
CA VAL A 34 10.21 -3.10 1.92
C VAL A 34 10.58 -3.26 0.44
N GLU A 35 11.27 -2.30 -0.16
CA GLU A 35 11.73 -2.39 -1.55
C GLU A 35 12.78 -3.49 -1.76
N ARG A 36 13.81 -3.55 -0.90
CA ARG A 36 14.85 -4.59 -0.98
C ARG A 36 14.32 -5.99 -0.69
N TRP A 37 13.33 -6.10 0.20
CA TRP A 37 12.71 -7.36 0.59
C TRP A 37 13.69 -8.40 1.19
N GLU A 38 14.78 -7.92 1.79
CA GLU A 38 15.75 -8.76 2.49
C GLU A 38 15.59 -8.63 4.01
N VAL A 39 15.70 -9.75 4.73
CA VAL A 39 15.60 -9.74 6.21
C VAL A 39 16.71 -8.90 6.85
N SER A 40 17.90 -8.83 6.25
CA SER A 40 19.02 -7.97 6.67
C SER A 40 18.69 -6.48 6.61
N ALA A 41 17.81 -6.06 5.69
CA ALA A 41 17.46 -4.65 5.52
C ALA A 41 16.78 -4.06 6.78
N MET A 42 16.20 -4.91 7.63
CA MET A 42 15.58 -4.47 8.88
C MET A 42 16.59 -4.06 9.95
N GLU A 43 17.87 -4.40 9.85
CA GLU A 43 18.87 -4.14 10.91
C GLU A 43 18.95 -2.66 11.30
N GLN A 44 18.79 -1.77 10.31
CA GLN A 44 18.84 -0.32 10.44
C GLN A 44 17.55 0.29 11.00
N LEU A 45 16.46 -0.48 11.07
CA LEU A 45 15.16 0.00 11.51
C LEU A 45 15.07 0.07 13.06
N PRO A 46 14.28 1.02 13.60
CA PRO A 46 13.88 0.99 15.01
C PRO A 46 13.03 -0.26 15.30
N GLN A 47 12.95 -0.63 16.58
CA GLN A 47 12.37 -1.92 17.01
C GLN A 47 10.93 -2.14 16.53
N TYR A 48 10.09 -1.09 16.55
CA TYR A 48 8.69 -1.21 16.13
C TYR A 48 8.56 -1.46 14.62
N LEU A 49 9.39 -0.81 13.79
CA LEU A 49 9.44 -1.03 12.35
C LEU A 49 10.02 -2.40 11.98
N LYS A 50 10.97 -2.93 12.76
CA LYS A 50 11.44 -4.32 12.61
C LYS A 50 10.29 -5.31 12.76
N ILE A 51 9.46 -5.13 13.78
CA ILE A 51 8.30 -5.99 14.04
C ILE A 51 7.29 -5.85 12.88
N CYS A 52 7.01 -4.62 12.45
CA CYS A 52 6.11 -4.36 11.33
C CYS A 52 6.61 -5.03 10.03
N PHE A 53 7.88 -4.83 9.69
CA PHE A 53 8.51 -5.43 8.51
C PHE A 53 8.45 -6.95 8.56
N LEU A 54 8.81 -7.57 9.70
CA LEU A 54 8.76 -9.02 9.85
C LEU A 54 7.34 -9.56 9.74
N ALA A 55 6.35 -8.87 10.30
CA ALA A 55 4.94 -9.27 10.17
C ALA A 55 4.48 -9.22 8.71
N LEU A 56 4.80 -8.14 8.00
CA LEU A 56 4.50 -7.98 6.57
C LEU A 56 5.21 -9.06 5.73
N HIS A 57 6.52 -9.20 5.89
CA HIS A 57 7.35 -10.15 5.17
C HIS A 57 6.85 -11.58 5.36
N ASN A 58 6.60 -12.00 6.61
CA ASN A 58 6.09 -13.34 6.90
C ASN A 58 4.71 -13.56 6.30
N PHE A 59 3.81 -12.57 6.39
CA PHE A 59 2.46 -12.68 5.85
C PHE A 59 2.45 -12.83 4.32
N VAL A 60 3.24 -12.03 3.61
CA VAL A 60 3.33 -12.09 2.15
C VAL A 60 3.94 -13.42 1.70
N ASN A 61 5.03 -13.86 2.34
CA ASN A 61 5.65 -15.15 2.03
C ASN A 61 4.74 -16.35 2.35
N GLU A 62 3.98 -16.31 3.45
CA GLU A 62 2.95 -17.33 3.79
C GLU A 62 1.89 -17.40 2.68
N THR A 63 1.37 -16.24 2.27
CA THR A 63 0.34 -16.14 1.21
C THR A 63 0.87 -16.63 -0.14
N ALA A 64 2.11 -16.29 -0.48
CA ALA A 64 2.73 -16.73 -1.72
C ALA A 64 3.02 -18.23 -1.71
N PHE A 65 3.45 -18.78 -0.59
CA PHE A 65 3.64 -20.22 -0.42
C PHE A 65 2.32 -21.00 -0.61
N ASP A 66 1.22 -20.53 -0.02
CA ASP A 66 -0.10 -21.13 -0.20
C ASP A 66 -0.54 -21.08 -1.68
N THR A 67 -0.26 -19.97 -2.37
CA THR A 67 -0.55 -19.80 -3.80
C THR A 67 0.26 -20.77 -4.64
N LEU A 68 1.58 -20.88 -4.38
CA LEU A 68 2.48 -21.79 -5.09
C LEU A 68 2.03 -23.24 -4.90
N LYS A 69 1.66 -23.62 -3.68
CA LYS A 69 1.18 -24.98 -3.37
C LYS A 69 -0.11 -25.34 -4.10
N LYS A 70 -1.04 -24.38 -4.24
CA LYS A 70 -2.37 -24.63 -4.81
C LYS A 70 -2.42 -24.48 -6.33
N HIS A 71 -1.64 -23.54 -6.86
CA HIS A 71 -1.74 -23.10 -8.26
C HIS A 71 -0.43 -23.23 -9.05
N GLU A 72 0.66 -23.65 -8.41
CA GLU A 72 2.00 -23.77 -9.03
C GLU A 72 2.51 -22.44 -9.62
N VAL A 73 2.05 -21.31 -9.05
CA VAL A 73 2.44 -19.96 -9.45
C VAL A 73 3.13 -19.27 -8.29
N ASP A 74 4.31 -18.71 -8.55
CA ASP A 74 4.97 -17.79 -7.64
C ASP A 74 4.29 -16.41 -7.69
N SER A 75 3.58 -16.06 -6.62
CA SER A 75 2.89 -14.78 -6.50
C SER A 75 3.70 -13.70 -5.77
N ILE A 76 4.91 -13.99 -5.27
CA ILE A 76 5.77 -12.99 -4.60
C ILE A 76 5.96 -11.75 -5.46
N PRO A 77 6.32 -11.83 -6.76
CA PRO A 77 6.58 -10.64 -7.57
C PRO A 77 5.38 -9.66 -7.66
N TYR A 78 4.16 -10.19 -7.58
CA TYR A 78 2.93 -9.40 -7.66
C TYR A 78 2.55 -8.82 -6.30
N LEU A 79 2.59 -9.65 -5.25
CA LEU A 79 2.25 -9.22 -3.89
C LEU A 79 3.26 -8.20 -3.37
N HIS A 80 4.56 -8.49 -3.53
CA HIS A 80 5.65 -7.60 -3.11
C HIS A 80 5.55 -6.25 -3.81
N LYS A 81 5.37 -6.24 -5.14
CA LYS A 81 5.20 -5.00 -5.91
C LYS A 81 4.13 -4.09 -5.31
N THR A 82 2.96 -4.63 -4.98
CA THR A 82 1.85 -3.82 -4.44
C THR A 82 2.20 -3.15 -3.11
N TRP A 83 2.94 -3.84 -2.24
CA TRP A 83 3.39 -3.27 -0.96
C TRP A 83 4.48 -2.22 -1.13
N VAL A 84 5.41 -2.42 -2.07
CA VAL A 84 6.45 -1.43 -2.40
C VAL A 84 5.81 -0.14 -2.91
N GLU A 85 4.87 -0.26 -3.85
CA GLU A 85 4.20 0.92 -4.42
C GLU A 85 3.31 1.63 -3.38
N LEU A 86 2.67 0.88 -2.48
CA LEU A 86 1.93 1.46 -1.35
C LEU A 86 2.86 2.23 -0.40
N CYS A 87 4.00 1.65 0.00
CA CYS A 87 4.95 2.33 0.88
C CYS A 87 5.55 3.58 0.23
N LYS A 88 5.82 3.53 -1.09
CA LYS A 88 6.30 4.68 -1.85
C LYS A 88 5.25 5.79 -1.96
N SER A 89 3.98 5.43 -2.16
CA SER A 89 2.90 6.42 -2.23
C SER A 89 2.65 7.08 -0.88
N PHE A 90 2.71 6.33 0.22
CA PHE A 90 2.67 6.88 1.57
C PHE A 90 3.87 7.78 1.86
N LEU A 91 5.09 7.36 1.47
CA LEU A 91 6.28 8.19 1.64
C LEU A 91 6.16 9.52 0.89
N LEU A 92 5.58 9.52 -0.31
CA LEU A 92 5.37 10.74 -1.08
C LEU A 92 4.38 11.68 -0.37
N GLU A 93 3.30 11.16 0.19
CA GLU A 93 2.34 11.95 0.97
C GLU A 93 2.99 12.52 2.24
N ALA A 94 3.78 11.72 2.97
CA ALA A 94 4.55 12.20 4.12
C ALA A 94 5.54 13.32 3.72
N LYS A 95 6.19 13.22 2.55
CA LYS A 95 7.07 14.28 2.03
C LYS A 95 6.31 15.56 1.71
N TRP A 96 5.11 15.47 1.12
CA TRP A 96 4.25 16.62 0.89
C TRP A 96 3.86 17.29 2.20
N TYR A 97 3.45 16.49 3.20
CA TYR A 97 3.12 16.98 4.53
C TYR A 97 4.29 17.75 5.18
N HIS A 98 5.46 17.12 5.28
CA HIS A 98 6.61 17.71 5.96
C HIS A 98 7.19 18.94 5.25
N SER A 99 7.07 19.01 3.92
CA SER A 99 7.50 20.18 3.13
C SER A 99 6.47 21.31 3.08
N GLY A 100 5.23 21.06 3.55
CA GLY A 100 4.11 21.98 3.37
C GLY A 100 3.67 22.13 1.90
N TYR A 101 4.06 21.20 1.03
CA TYR A 101 3.70 21.22 -0.37
C TYR A 101 2.24 20.79 -0.56
N ILE A 102 1.48 21.58 -1.32
CA ILE A 102 0.11 21.26 -1.70
C ILE A 102 0.14 20.80 -3.16
N PRO A 103 -0.13 19.51 -3.44
CA PRO A 103 -0.16 19.00 -4.81
C PRO A 103 -1.38 19.55 -5.56
N THR A 104 -1.28 19.62 -6.89
CA THR A 104 -2.49 19.79 -7.71
C THR A 104 -3.41 18.59 -7.56
N LEU A 105 -4.72 18.74 -7.83
CA LEU A 105 -5.65 17.59 -7.84
C LEU A 105 -5.13 16.43 -8.69
N LYS A 106 -4.50 16.71 -9.84
CA LYS A 106 -3.96 15.66 -10.71
C LYS A 106 -2.81 14.92 -10.05
N GLU A 107 -1.81 15.63 -9.52
CA GLU A 107 -0.67 15.03 -8.82
C GLU A 107 -1.12 14.22 -7.61
N TYR A 108 -2.07 14.76 -6.84
CA TYR A 108 -2.70 14.07 -5.72
C TYR A 108 -3.35 12.77 -6.19
N ILE A 109 -4.28 12.82 -7.17
CA ILE A 109 -5.02 11.64 -7.62
C ILE A 109 -4.09 10.60 -8.22
N ASP A 110 -3.04 10.97 -8.95
CA ASP A 110 -2.07 10.05 -9.55
C ASP A 110 -1.27 9.25 -8.49
N ASN A 111 -1.14 9.76 -7.26
CA ASN A 111 -0.61 9.03 -6.10
C ASN A 111 -1.70 8.35 -5.26
N ALA A 112 -2.80 9.04 -5.02
CA ALA A 112 -3.78 8.71 -4.00
C ALA A 112 -4.59 7.45 -4.30
N TRP A 113 -4.72 7.08 -5.59
CA TRP A 113 -5.32 5.80 -5.98
C TRP A 113 -4.44 4.59 -5.63
N ILE A 114 -3.14 4.79 -5.43
CA ILE A 114 -2.25 3.76 -4.86
C ILE A 114 -2.31 3.82 -3.33
N SER A 115 -2.18 5.01 -2.72
CA SER A 115 -2.15 5.17 -1.26
C SER A 115 -3.42 4.69 -0.54
N ILE A 116 -4.58 4.67 -1.22
CA ILE A 116 -5.81 4.08 -0.66
C ILE A 116 -5.74 2.55 -0.52
N SER A 117 -4.64 1.90 -0.91
CA SER A 117 -4.34 0.47 -0.76
C SER A 117 -5.24 -0.52 -1.52
N ALA A 118 -6.15 -0.02 -2.37
CA ALA A 118 -7.05 -0.86 -3.17
C ALA A 118 -6.29 -1.87 -4.03
N THR A 119 -5.13 -1.50 -4.58
CA THR A 119 -4.25 -2.39 -5.36
C THR A 119 -3.80 -3.60 -4.52
N VAL A 120 -3.31 -3.37 -3.30
CA VAL A 120 -2.93 -4.42 -2.35
C VAL A 120 -4.12 -5.33 -2.05
N ILE A 121 -5.27 -4.76 -1.70
CA ILE A 121 -6.48 -5.51 -1.34
C ILE A 121 -6.92 -6.42 -2.50
N LEU A 122 -7.01 -5.87 -3.71
CA LEU A 122 -7.52 -6.58 -4.89
C LEU A 122 -6.57 -7.67 -5.37
N VAL A 123 -5.25 -7.41 -5.37
CA VAL A 123 -4.25 -8.40 -5.80
C VAL A 123 -4.19 -9.56 -4.79
N HIS A 124 -4.19 -9.29 -3.49
CA HIS A 124 -4.27 -10.34 -2.46
C HIS A 124 -5.57 -11.13 -2.56
N ALA A 125 -6.70 -10.46 -2.81
CA ALA A 125 -7.99 -11.12 -2.98
C ALA A 125 -8.00 -12.05 -4.21
N TYR A 126 -7.40 -11.61 -5.32
CA TYR A 126 -7.32 -12.41 -6.55
C TYR A 126 -6.62 -13.75 -6.29
N PHE A 127 -5.41 -13.74 -5.73
CA PHE A 127 -4.66 -14.97 -5.43
C PHE A 127 -5.34 -15.84 -4.36
N SER A 128 -6.12 -15.24 -3.46
CA SER A 128 -6.83 -15.97 -2.41
C SER A 128 -8.11 -16.67 -2.88
N ILE A 129 -8.78 -16.15 -3.91
CA ILE A 129 -10.15 -16.56 -4.30
C ILE A 129 -10.16 -17.32 -5.63
N THR A 130 -9.24 -17.00 -6.54
CA THR A 130 -9.30 -17.57 -7.89
C THR A 130 -9.10 -19.09 -7.90
N ASN A 131 -9.78 -19.75 -8.83
CA ASN A 131 -9.63 -21.18 -9.07
C ASN A 131 -8.55 -21.48 -10.12
N SER A 132 -8.27 -20.51 -11.01
CA SER A 132 -7.24 -20.62 -12.03
C SER A 132 -6.51 -19.29 -12.21
N ILE A 133 -5.22 -19.39 -12.46
CA ILE A 133 -4.35 -18.25 -12.72
C ILE A 133 -3.83 -18.41 -14.15
N THR A 134 -4.03 -17.40 -14.99
CA THR A 134 -3.57 -17.40 -16.38
C THR A 134 -2.52 -16.31 -16.59
N LYS A 135 -1.69 -16.46 -17.63
CA LYS A 135 -0.68 -15.45 -17.99
C LYS A 135 -1.31 -14.07 -18.25
N ASP A 136 -2.48 -14.05 -18.88
CA ASP A 136 -3.20 -12.80 -19.16
C ASP A 136 -3.65 -12.13 -17.87
N THR A 137 -4.20 -12.89 -16.92
CA THR A 137 -4.60 -12.31 -15.62
C THR A 137 -3.40 -11.80 -14.84
N LEU A 138 -2.26 -12.51 -14.86
CA LEU A 138 -1.02 -12.05 -14.24
C LEU A 138 -0.52 -10.74 -14.87
N LYS A 139 -0.64 -10.59 -16.19
CA LYS A 139 -0.33 -9.35 -16.88
C LYS A 139 -1.26 -8.21 -16.44
N CYS A 140 -2.57 -8.46 -16.31
CA CYS A 140 -3.52 -7.47 -15.80
C CYS A 140 -3.18 -6.99 -14.38
N LEU A 141 -2.75 -7.90 -13.50
CA LEU A 141 -2.31 -7.53 -12.14
C LEU A 141 -1.02 -6.71 -12.18
N GLN A 142 -0.10 -7.05 -13.07
CA GLN A 142 1.18 -6.35 -13.20
C GLN A 142 1.00 -4.92 -13.73
N GLU A 143 0.10 -4.71 -14.68
CA GLU A 143 -0.12 -3.41 -15.34
C GLU A 143 -1.16 -2.54 -14.64
N TYR A 144 -1.79 -3.04 -13.58
CA TYR A 144 -2.98 -2.44 -12.96
C TYR A 144 -4.02 -2.05 -13.99
N ASP A 145 -4.59 -3.09 -14.62
CA ASP A 145 -5.66 -2.91 -15.59
C ASP A 145 -6.78 -2.00 -15.05
N ASN A 146 -7.52 -1.39 -15.97
CA ASN A 146 -8.49 -0.33 -15.69
C ASN A 146 -9.47 -0.68 -14.56
N ILE A 147 -9.85 -1.96 -14.44
CA ILE A 147 -10.72 -2.41 -13.35
C ILE A 147 -10.12 -2.14 -11.96
N ILE A 148 -8.82 -2.38 -11.77
CA ILE A 148 -8.11 -2.12 -10.51
C ILE A 148 -8.00 -0.62 -10.29
N ARG A 149 -7.53 0.12 -11.31
CA ARG A 149 -7.33 1.58 -11.23
C ARG A 149 -8.63 2.32 -10.92
N TRP A 150 -9.71 2.04 -11.65
CA TRP A 150 -10.99 2.72 -11.43
C TRP A 150 -11.64 2.35 -10.11
N SER A 151 -11.54 1.08 -9.67
CA SER A 151 -12.00 0.69 -8.34
C SER A 151 -11.25 1.45 -7.24
N ALA A 152 -9.95 1.63 -7.40
CA ALA A 152 -9.12 2.37 -6.48
C ALA A 152 -9.45 3.88 -6.45
N ILE A 153 -9.65 4.50 -7.61
CA ILE A 153 -10.06 5.91 -7.71
C ILE A 153 -11.42 6.12 -7.03
N ILE A 154 -12.40 5.25 -7.28
CA ILE A 154 -13.71 5.33 -6.62
C ILE A 154 -13.54 5.21 -5.11
N PHE A 155 -12.75 4.24 -4.64
CA PHE A 155 -12.53 4.05 -3.21
C PHE A 155 -11.85 5.27 -2.56
N ARG A 156 -10.82 5.82 -3.21
CA ARG A 156 -10.12 7.03 -2.76
C ARG A 156 -11.07 8.22 -2.65
N LEU A 157 -11.82 8.52 -3.71
CA LEU A 157 -12.74 9.66 -3.71
C LEU A 157 -13.86 9.51 -2.69
N ALA A 158 -14.37 8.29 -2.48
CA ALA A 158 -15.37 8.02 -1.45
C ALA A 158 -14.80 8.22 -0.04
N ASN A 159 -13.56 7.78 0.20
CA ASN A 159 -12.86 7.99 1.47
C ASN A 159 -12.63 9.49 1.74
N ASP A 160 -12.04 10.21 0.79
CA ASP A 160 -11.77 11.65 0.94
C ASP A 160 -13.03 12.49 1.21
N LEU A 161 -14.15 12.11 0.59
CA LEU A 161 -15.44 12.78 0.80
C LEU A 161 -15.89 12.69 2.26
N GLU A 162 -15.56 11.59 2.94
CA GLU A 162 -15.94 11.34 4.33
C GLU A 162 -14.90 11.87 5.33
N THR A 163 -13.60 11.70 5.05
CA THR A 163 -12.55 11.87 6.05
C THR A 163 -11.80 13.21 5.97
N SER A 164 -11.78 13.86 4.80
CA SER A 164 -10.89 15.01 4.54
C SER A 164 -10.97 16.14 5.58
N SER A 165 -12.18 16.46 6.06
CA SER A 165 -12.38 17.54 7.02
C SER A 165 -11.81 17.23 8.42
N TYR A 166 -11.79 15.95 8.81
CA TYR A 166 -11.23 15.50 10.08
C TYR A 166 -9.72 15.33 9.97
N GLU A 167 -9.26 14.74 8.86
CA GLU A 167 -7.84 14.52 8.58
C GLU A 167 -7.05 15.82 8.51
N LEU A 168 -7.60 16.85 7.86
CA LEU A 168 -6.96 18.16 7.82
C LEU A 168 -6.81 18.79 9.21
N LYS A 169 -7.77 18.57 10.12
CA LYS A 169 -7.74 19.12 11.49
C LYS A 169 -6.71 18.42 12.39
N ARG A 170 -6.46 17.12 12.16
CA ARG A 170 -5.42 16.36 12.90
C ARG A 170 -4.01 16.62 12.37
N GLY A 171 -3.87 17.28 11.22
CA GLY A 171 -2.60 17.61 10.59
C GLY A 171 -2.17 16.53 9.59
N ASP A 172 -2.94 16.40 8.52
CA ASP A 172 -2.68 15.53 7.37
C ASP A 172 -2.55 16.40 6.08
N ILE A 173 -2.14 15.79 4.96
CA ILE A 173 -2.11 16.44 3.65
C ILE A 173 -3.50 16.87 3.17
N HIS A 174 -3.51 17.78 2.19
CA HIS A 174 -4.72 18.15 1.47
C HIS A 174 -5.22 16.93 0.67
N LYS A 175 -6.51 16.59 0.83
CA LYS A 175 -7.17 15.51 0.08
C LYS A 175 -7.84 16.07 -1.18
N SER A 176 -8.51 15.24 -1.96
CA SER A 176 -9.06 15.62 -3.28
C SER A 176 -9.89 16.91 -3.29
N ILE A 177 -10.76 17.12 -2.29
CA ILE A 177 -11.59 18.34 -2.21
C ILE A 177 -10.71 19.58 -2.07
N GLN A 178 -9.72 19.54 -1.17
CA GLN A 178 -8.85 20.69 -0.91
C GLN A 178 -7.85 20.93 -2.05
N CYS A 179 -7.37 19.89 -2.73
CA CYS A 179 -6.49 20.03 -3.90
C CYS A 179 -7.21 20.56 -5.15
N TYR A 180 -8.55 20.54 -5.16
CA TYR A 180 -9.37 21.08 -6.25
C TYR A 180 -9.75 22.55 -6.05
N MET A 181 -9.89 22.98 -4.79
CA MET A 181 -10.27 24.35 -4.42
C MET A 181 -9.14 25.35 -4.70
#